data_AF-A0A949Z3S5-F1
#
_entry.id   AF-A0A949Z3S5-F1
#
_cell.length_a   1.000
_cell.length_b   1.000
_cell.length_c   1.000
_cell.angle_alpha   90.00
_cell.angle_beta   90.00
_cell.angle_gamma   90.00
#
_symmetry.space_group_name_H-M   'P 1'
#
loop_
_entity.id
_entity.type
_entity.pdbx_description
1 polymer ?
#
loop_
_entity_poly.entity_id
_entity_poly.type
_entity_poly.pdbx_seq_one_letter_code
_entity_poly.pdbx_strand_id
1 'polypeptide(L)'
;MAETVWLALDEAWDFGHSPFFRAPRRVDALSAGPSLRFITTARQVESFYAKFREHFRSFILSGSGDFHHLTAVYIRQVKEPFGILSFDNHPDWDIRPPYWSCGAWVNRALENQLVQQVAVWGCGSFECNLPWRLLGNRSACGSGRLLVAPWRRPGKNYPPWLHPISAPDWRGAFIQLVQTLKTSAIYVTVDLDCLGEQEAVTNWENGRFGLSDLVWAISFLREKVRIVGGDLCGA
;
A
#
# COMPACT_ATOMS: atom_id res chain seq x y z
N MET A 1 -13.59 -11.39 -16.21
CA MET A 1 -13.70 -10.58 -14.97
C MET A 1 -12.37 -10.70 -14.26
N ALA A 2 -11.78 -9.61 -13.78
CA ALA A 2 -10.56 -9.71 -12.97
C ALA A 2 -10.90 -10.56 -11.73
N GLU A 3 -10.16 -11.64 -11.53
CA GLU A 3 -10.42 -12.54 -10.41
C GLU A 3 -9.90 -11.92 -9.12
N THR A 4 -10.71 -11.94 -8.06
CA THR A 4 -10.30 -11.54 -6.70
C THR A 4 -10.10 -12.80 -5.86
N VAL A 5 -9.02 -12.84 -5.08
CA VAL A 5 -8.75 -13.92 -4.12
C VAL A 5 -8.64 -13.35 -2.72
N TRP A 6 -9.14 -14.11 -1.73
CA TRP A 6 -8.89 -13.83 -0.33
C TRP A 6 -7.82 -14.79 0.20
N LEU A 7 -6.61 -14.30 0.41
CA LEU A 7 -5.53 -15.02 1.08
C LEU A 7 -5.70 -14.82 2.59
N ALA A 8 -6.33 -15.78 3.25
CA ALA A 8 -6.58 -15.73 4.70
C ALA A 8 -5.28 -16.02 5.46
N LEU A 9 -4.52 -14.97 5.77
CA LEU A 9 -3.29 -15.02 6.58
C LEU A 9 -3.59 -15.01 8.09
N ASP A 10 -4.75 -14.47 8.45
CA ASP A 10 -5.37 -14.48 9.76
C ASP A 10 -6.90 -14.40 9.62
N GLU A 11 -7.59 -14.20 10.73
CA GLU A 11 -9.06 -14.09 10.80
C GLU A 11 -9.53 -12.62 10.86
N ALA A 12 -8.80 -11.69 10.23
CA ALA A 12 -9.16 -10.27 10.18
C ALA A 12 -10.48 -9.99 9.44
N TRP A 13 -10.83 -10.83 8.46
CA TRP A 13 -12.00 -10.61 7.61
C TRP A 13 -13.16 -11.52 7.97
N ASP A 14 -14.31 -10.91 8.25
CA ASP A 14 -15.58 -11.59 8.41
C ASP A 14 -16.59 -11.18 7.33
N PHE A 15 -16.75 -12.05 6.32
CA PHE A 15 -17.75 -11.88 5.27
C PHE A 15 -19.09 -12.56 5.58
N GLY A 16 -19.18 -13.32 6.69
CA GLY A 16 -20.38 -14.08 7.04
C GLY A 16 -21.56 -13.20 7.43
N HIS A 17 -21.30 -11.96 7.86
CA HIS A 17 -22.31 -11.03 8.34
C HIS A 17 -22.78 -9.99 7.31
N SER A 18 -22.18 -9.95 6.11
CA SER A 18 -22.54 -8.94 5.10
C SER A 18 -23.60 -9.48 4.13
N PRO A 19 -24.83 -8.92 4.11
CA PRO A 19 -25.83 -9.28 3.12
C PRO A 19 -25.52 -8.70 1.73
N PHE A 20 -24.56 -7.77 1.63
CA PHE A 20 -24.24 -7.05 0.41
C PHE A 20 -23.00 -7.57 -0.31
N PHE A 21 -22.15 -8.34 0.38
CA PHE A 21 -20.84 -8.74 -0.16
C PHE A 21 -20.68 -10.25 -0.16
N ARG A 22 -20.58 -10.83 -1.35
CA ARG A 22 -20.17 -12.22 -1.50
C ARG A 22 -18.67 -12.30 -1.29
N ALA A 23 -18.24 -13.10 -0.32
CA ALA A 23 -16.82 -13.34 -0.06
C ALA A 23 -16.08 -13.76 -1.34
N PRO A 24 -14.89 -13.22 -1.61
CA PRO A 24 -14.01 -13.74 -2.65
C PRO A 24 -13.66 -15.20 -2.38
N ARG A 25 -13.06 -15.88 -3.38
CA ARG A 25 -12.54 -17.23 -3.17
C ARG A 25 -11.49 -17.21 -2.06
N ARG A 26 -11.79 -17.85 -0.92
CA ARG A 26 -10.85 -18.03 0.20
C ARG A 26 -9.78 -19.05 -0.18
N VAL A 27 -8.53 -18.70 0.09
CA VAL A 27 -7.35 -19.56 0.07
C VAL A 27 -6.76 -19.50 1.47
N ASP A 28 -6.74 -20.65 2.14
CA ASP A 28 -6.26 -20.74 3.52
C ASP A 28 -4.72 -20.64 3.55
N ALA A 29 -4.24 -19.56 4.15
CA ALA A 29 -2.83 -19.30 4.40
C ALA A 29 -2.54 -19.05 5.89
N LEU A 30 -3.44 -19.48 6.79
CA LEU A 30 -3.37 -19.20 8.23
C LEU A 30 -2.07 -19.76 8.84
N SER A 31 -1.64 -20.92 8.35
CA SER A 31 -0.37 -21.54 8.77
C SER A 31 0.88 -20.70 8.43
N ALA A 32 0.80 -19.82 7.42
CA ALA A 32 1.91 -18.94 7.04
C ALA A 32 1.90 -17.62 7.80
N GLY A 33 0.72 -17.13 8.19
CA GLY A 33 0.51 -15.83 8.85
C GLY A 33 1.48 -15.53 10.00
N PRO A 34 1.59 -16.38 11.04
CA PRO A 34 2.47 -16.11 12.18
C PRO A 34 3.94 -15.86 11.80
N SER A 35 4.42 -16.49 10.73
CA SER A 35 5.81 -16.36 10.27
C SER A 35 6.07 -15.13 9.40
N LEU A 36 5.00 -14.49 8.92
CA LEU A 36 5.04 -13.33 8.02
C LEU A 36 4.65 -12.05 8.75
N ARG A 37 3.95 -12.12 9.88
CA ARG A 37 3.36 -10.95 10.55
C ARG A 37 4.39 -9.89 10.93
N PHE A 38 4.16 -8.65 10.51
CA PHE A 38 4.87 -7.41 10.82
C PHE A 38 6.34 -7.35 10.36
N ILE A 39 7.15 -8.35 10.74
CA ILE A 39 8.55 -8.52 10.39
C ILE A 39 8.78 -9.99 10.03
N THR A 40 9.52 -10.24 8.96
CA THR A 40 9.83 -11.61 8.53
C THR A 40 11.23 -11.72 7.91
N THR A 41 11.58 -12.92 7.45
CA THR A 41 12.85 -13.20 6.76
C THR A 41 12.63 -13.41 5.28
N ALA A 42 13.66 -13.14 4.47
CA ALA A 42 13.62 -13.46 3.03
C ALA A 42 13.29 -14.94 2.78
N ARG A 43 13.81 -15.86 3.61
CA ARG A 43 13.50 -17.30 3.50
C ARG A 43 12.01 -17.58 3.67
N GLN A 44 11.35 -16.96 4.65
CA GLN A 44 9.92 -17.14 4.88
C GLN A 44 9.10 -16.53 3.75
N VAL A 45 9.50 -15.37 3.24
CA VAL A 45 8.88 -14.74 2.07
C VAL A 45 8.97 -15.63 0.83
N GLU A 46 10.15 -16.18 0.53
CA GLU A 46 10.32 -17.08 -0.62
C GLU A 46 9.55 -18.39 -0.44
N SER A 47 9.49 -18.93 0.78
CA SER A 47 8.66 -20.11 1.09
C SER A 47 7.17 -19.82 0.86
N PHE A 48 6.68 -18.68 1.33
CA PHE A 48 5.32 -18.21 1.09
C PHE A 48 5.04 -18.04 -0.40
N TYR A 49 5.90 -17.32 -1.12
CA TYR A 49 5.76 -17.11 -2.55
C TYR A 49 5.74 -18.44 -3.31
N ALA A 50 6.66 -19.36 -3.01
CA ALA A 50 6.71 -20.67 -3.64
C ALA A 50 5.42 -21.47 -3.41
N LYS A 51 4.84 -21.40 -2.22
CA LYS A 51 3.63 -22.14 -1.86
C LYS A 51 2.34 -21.53 -2.41
N PHE A 52 2.23 -20.19 -2.48
CA PHE A 52 0.95 -19.52 -2.73
C PHE A 52 0.86 -18.76 -4.06
N ARG A 53 1.95 -18.57 -4.81
CA ARG A 53 1.96 -17.76 -6.06
C ARG A 53 0.91 -18.18 -7.11
N GLU A 54 0.55 -19.45 -7.17
CA GLU A 54 -0.45 -19.97 -8.14
C GLU A 54 -1.89 -19.53 -7.79
N HIS A 55 -2.10 -19.13 -6.53
CA HIS A 55 -3.36 -18.60 -6.05
C HIS A 55 -3.48 -17.09 -6.21
N PHE A 56 -2.38 -16.38 -6.50
CA PHE A 56 -2.43 -14.94 -6.70
C PHE A 56 -3.33 -14.61 -7.90
N ARG A 57 -4.03 -13.48 -7.77
CA ARG A 57 -4.87 -12.91 -8.80
C ARG A 57 -4.61 -11.43 -8.91
N SER A 58 -5.22 -10.80 -9.91
CA SER A 58 -5.11 -9.35 -10.11
C SER A 58 -5.52 -8.59 -8.85
N PHE A 59 -6.54 -9.05 -8.12
CA PHE A 59 -6.94 -8.42 -6.86
C PHE A 59 -6.81 -9.38 -5.69
N ILE A 60 -6.11 -8.96 -4.65
CA ILE A 60 -5.82 -9.78 -3.46
C ILE A 60 -6.37 -9.08 -2.22
N LEU A 61 -7.22 -9.78 -1.50
CA LEU A 61 -7.54 -9.43 -0.12
C LEU A 61 -6.64 -10.24 0.81
N SER A 62 -5.96 -9.58 1.73
CA SER A 62 -5.07 -10.21 2.71
C SER A 62 -5.38 -9.71 4.11
N GLY A 63 -4.82 -10.34 5.16
CA GLY A 63 -5.18 -10.17 6.57
C GLY A 63 -5.05 -8.77 7.18
N SER A 64 -4.72 -8.70 8.48
CA SER A 64 -4.52 -7.43 9.18
C SER A 64 -3.38 -6.59 8.58
N GLY A 65 -3.25 -5.32 9.00
CA GLY A 65 -2.26 -4.37 8.43
C GLY A 65 -0.81 -4.81 8.60
N ASP A 66 -0.56 -5.73 9.52
CA ASP A 66 0.76 -6.37 9.72
C ASP A 66 1.24 -7.20 8.52
N PHE A 67 0.41 -7.37 7.49
CA PHE A 67 0.74 -8.08 6.27
C PHE A 67 0.94 -7.17 5.04
N HIS A 68 0.82 -5.85 5.18
CA HIS A 68 0.94 -4.93 4.04
C HIS A 68 2.27 -5.09 3.28
N HIS A 69 3.35 -5.45 3.98
CA HIS A 69 4.63 -5.73 3.32
C HIS A 69 4.62 -6.84 2.25
N LEU A 70 3.59 -7.70 2.25
CA LEU A 70 3.40 -8.72 1.22
C LEU A 70 2.99 -8.14 -0.14
N THR A 71 2.60 -6.87 -0.23
CA THR A 71 2.44 -6.16 -1.52
C THR A 71 3.70 -6.31 -2.38
N ALA A 72 4.91 -6.21 -1.79
CA ALA A 72 6.18 -6.43 -2.51
C ALA A 72 6.35 -7.86 -3.06
N VAL A 73 5.59 -8.82 -2.55
CA VAL A 73 5.53 -10.21 -3.03
C VAL A 73 4.44 -10.38 -4.09
N TYR A 74 3.25 -9.82 -3.86
CA TYR A 74 2.12 -9.91 -4.78
C TYR A 74 2.44 -9.30 -6.14
N ILE A 75 3.12 -8.15 -6.16
CA ILE A 75 3.48 -7.46 -7.40
C ILE A 75 4.45 -8.26 -8.30
N ARG A 76 5.10 -9.32 -7.80
CA ARG A 76 5.96 -10.21 -8.62
C ARG A 76 5.18 -10.91 -9.74
N GLN A 77 3.85 -10.97 -9.64
CA GLN A 77 2.99 -11.50 -10.71
C GLN A 77 2.87 -10.56 -11.92
N VAL A 78 3.12 -9.26 -11.74
CA VAL A 78 3.05 -8.26 -12.82
C VAL A 78 4.25 -8.43 -13.76
N LYS A 79 4.01 -8.54 -15.07
CA LYS A 79 5.01 -8.91 -16.10
C LYS A 79 5.35 -7.80 -17.08
N GLU A 80 4.93 -6.58 -16.79
CA GLU A 80 5.16 -5.38 -17.59
C GLU A 80 5.59 -4.23 -16.69
N PRO A 81 6.22 -3.16 -17.22
CA PRO A 81 6.52 -1.96 -16.43
C PRO A 81 5.25 -1.33 -15.83
N PHE A 82 5.30 -0.98 -14.56
CA PHE A 82 4.15 -0.44 -13.82
C PHE A 82 4.60 0.50 -12.69
N GLY A 83 3.64 1.25 -12.16
CA GLY A 83 3.82 2.04 -10.94
C GLY A 83 2.95 1.48 -9.82
N ILE A 84 3.22 1.90 -8.60
CA ILE A 84 2.45 1.53 -7.42
C ILE A 84 1.85 2.80 -6.83
N LEU A 85 0.56 2.77 -6.55
CA LEU A 85 -0.12 3.78 -5.75
C LEU A 85 -0.58 3.13 -4.44
N SER A 86 -0.01 3.56 -3.33
CA SER A 86 -0.35 3.12 -1.98
C SER A 86 -1.24 4.17 -1.30
N PHE A 87 -2.40 3.75 -0.81
CA PHE A 87 -3.17 4.49 0.19
C PHE A 87 -2.86 3.88 1.55
N ASP A 88 -2.18 4.65 2.39
CA ASP A 88 -1.60 4.15 3.65
C ASP A 88 -1.38 5.34 4.60
N ASN A 89 -1.59 5.16 5.90
CA ASN A 89 -1.21 6.15 6.89
C ASN A 89 0.31 6.18 7.14
N HIS A 90 1.06 5.18 6.71
CA HIS A 90 2.50 5.05 6.88
C HIS A 90 3.24 5.18 5.53
N PRO A 91 4.46 5.75 5.52
CA PRO A 91 5.26 5.88 4.30
C PRO A 91 6.01 4.59 3.95
N ASP A 92 6.16 3.64 4.88
CA ASP A 92 6.76 2.31 4.72
C ASP A 92 8.12 2.26 3.99
N TRP A 93 8.89 3.33 4.21
CA TRP A 93 10.12 3.65 3.50
C TRP A 93 11.42 3.44 4.30
N ASP A 94 11.37 2.87 5.52
CA ASP A 94 12.54 2.73 6.40
C ASP A 94 13.61 1.86 5.71
N ILE A 95 14.83 2.40 5.60
CA ILE A 95 15.96 1.75 4.92
C ILE A 95 16.73 0.79 5.83
N ARG A 96 16.45 0.78 7.14
CA ARG A 96 17.19 -0.02 8.10
C ARG A 96 16.68 -1.47 8.15
N PRO A 97 17.51 -2.40 8.63
CA PRO A 97 17.03 -3.71 9.04
C PRO A 97 15.97 -3.59 10.16
N PRO A 98 14.97 -4.49 10.20
CA PRO A 98 14.75 -5.62 9.30
C PRO A 98 14.13 -5.23 7.96
N TYR A 99 14.73 -5.71 6.86
CA TYR A 99 14.35 -5.35 5.49
C TYR A 99 12.98 -5.87 5.04
N TRP A 100 12.51 -6.98 5.59
CA TRP A 100 11.17 -7.49 5.36
C TRP A 100 10.30 -7.13 6.55
N SER A 101 9.64 -5.98 6.47
CA SER A 101 8.73 -5.46 7.48
C SER A 101 7.71 -4.52 6.85
N CYS A 102 6.58 -4.27 7.52
CA CYS A 102 5.59 -3.27 7.07
C CYS A 102 6.26 -1.91 6.85
N GLY A 103 6.99 -1.40 7.85
CA GLY A 103 7.67 -0.09 7.75
C GLY A 103 8.77 0.06 6.67
N ALA A 104 9.11 -1.00 5.92
CA ALA A 104 10.20 -0.98 4.93
C ALA A 104 9.83 -1.56 3.55
N TRP A 105 8.58 -1.96 3.32
CA TRP A 105 8.23 -2.74 2.13
C TRP A 105 8.38 -1.99 0.81
N VAL A 106 8.25 -0.66 0.83
CA VAL A 106 8.44 0.19 -0.36
C VAL A 106 9.83 -0.05 -0.96
N ASN A 107 10.83 -0.28 -0.11
CA ASN A 107 12.19 -0.58 -0.56
C ASN A 107 12.28 -1.93 -1.27
N ARG A 108 11.56 -2.95 -0.79
CA ARG A 108 11.45 -4.28 -1.44
C ARG A 108 10.70 -4.19 -2.76
N ALA A 109 9.67 -3.35 -2.85
CA ALA A 109 8.95 -3.12 -4.09
C ALA A 109 9.84 -2.44 -5.15
N LEU A 110 10.64 -1.45 -4.76
CA LEU A 110 11.54 -0.72 -5.65
C LEU A 110 12.73 -1.56 -6.19
N GLU A 111 13.04 -2.71 -5.57
CA GLU A 111 14.00 -3.68 -6.08
C GLU A 111 13.50 -4.40 -7.35
N ASN A 112 12.18 -4.45 -7.58
CA ASN A 112 11.60 -4.95 -8.82
C ASN A 112 11.86 -3.94 -9.95
N GLN A 113 12.62 -4.36 -10.96
CA GLN A 113 13.01 -3.52 -12.11
C GLN A 113 11.82 -3.05 -12.96
N LEU A 114 10.68 -3.75 -12.89
CA LEU A 114 9.45 -3.34 -13.56
C LEU A 114 8.75 -2.17 -12.84
N VAL A 115 9.04 -1.93 -11.55
CA VAL A 115 8.47 -0.82 -10.77
C VAL A 115 9.18 0.48 -11.13
N GLN A 116 8.49 1.29 -11.94
CA GLN A 116 8.98 2.59 -12.42
C GLN A 116 8.91 3.65 -11.32
N GLN A 117 7.86 3.60 -10.50
CA GLN A 117 7.59 4.58 -9.45
C GLN A 117 6.66 3.98 -8.38
N VAL A 118 6.86 4.37 -7.13
CA VAL A 118 5.91 4.16 -6.02
C VAL A 118 5.43 5.53 -5.53
N ALA A 119 4.13 5.69 -5.34
CA ALA A 119 3.53 6.86 -4.74
C ALA A 119 2.77 6.44 -3.48
N VAL A 120 3.17 6.97 -2.32
CA VAL A 120 2.42 6.80 -1.05
C VAL A 120 1.58 8.04 -0.83
N TRP A 121 0.27 7.84 -0.69
CA TRP A 121 -0.72 8.90 -0.66
C TRP A 121 -1.47 8.94 0.66
N GLY A 122 -1.37 10.08 1.36
CA GLY A 122 -2.13 10.35 2.58
C GLY A 122 -1.53 9.80 3.87
N CYS A 123 -0.21 9.56 3.89
CA CYS A 123 0.45 9.13 5.11
C CYS A 123 0.47 10.23 6.19
N GLY A 124 0.51 9.82 7.45
CA GLY A 124 0.82 10.66 8.58
C GLY A 124 2.15 11.39 8.38
N SER A 125 2.21 12.64 8.83
CA SER A 125 3.44 13.42 8.69
C SER A 125 4.45 13.17 9.81
N PHE A 126 4.12 12.36 10.83
CA PHE A 126 5.02 12.09 11.96
C PHE A 126 6.34 11.48 11.49
N GLU A 127 6.28 10.41 10.70
CA GLU A 127 7.45 9.71 10.17
C GLU A 127 8.19 10.52 9.08
N CYS A 128 7.50 11.50 8.50
CA CYS A 128 8.07 12.48 7.58
C CYS A 128 8.80 13.64 8.28
N ASN A 129 8.84 13.68 9.61
CA ASN A 129 9.56 14.70 10.39
C ASN A 129 10.92 14.18 10.88
N LEU A 130 11.82 15.10 11.25
CA LEU A 130 13.03 14.72 11.97
C LEU A 130 12.70 14.14 13.37
N PRO A 131 13.41 13.11 13.85
CA PRO A 131 14.56 12.46 13.20
C PRO A 131 14.17 11.35 12.20
N TRP A 132 12.93 10.85 12.25
CA TRP A 132 12.46 9.68 11.48
C TRP A 132 12.67 9.81 9.97
N ARG A 133 12.52 11.02 9.43
CA ARG A 133 12.79 11.35 8.02
C ARG A 133 14.20 10.96 7.54
N LEU A 134 15.19 10.92 8.43
CA LEU A 134 16.56 10.51 8.07
C LEU A 134 16.65 9.04 7.69
N LEU A 135 15.65 8.25 8.09
CA LEU A 135 15.58 6.81 7.93
C LEU A 135 14.77 6.39 6.70
N GLY A 136 14.01 7.32 6.11
CA GLY A 136 13.30 7.08 4.86
C GLY A 136 14.24 6.99 3.65
N ASN A 137 13.78 6.36 2.58
CA ASN A 137 14.54 6.23 1.33
C ASN A 137 14.62 7.53 0.52
N ARG A 138 15.45 8.46 1.01
CA ARG A 138 15.67 9.78 0.41
C ARG A 138 16.27 9.72 -0.99
N SER A 139 17.01 8.66 -1.32
CA SER A 139 17.57 8.47 -2.67
C SER A 139 16.46 8.17 -3.68
N ALA A 140 15.51 7.31 -3.34
CA ALA A 140 14.34 7.06 -4.16
C ALA A 140 13.45 8.31 -4.28
N CYS A 141 13.29 9.09 -3.19
CA CYS A 141 12.59 10.38 -3.24
C CYS A 141 13.28 11.37 -4.18
N GLY A 142 14.60 11.54 -4.04
CA GLY A 142 15.37 12.48 -4.84
C GLY A 142 15.43 12.13 -6.34
N SER A 143 15.36 10.85 -6.70
CA SER A 143 15.28 10.38 -8.09
C SER A 143 13.85 10.36 -8.65
N GLY A 144 12.85 10.66 -7.83
CA GLY A 144 11.43 10.58 -8.20
C GLY A 144 10.96 9.15 -8.48
N ARG A 145 11.66 8.13 -7.96
CA ARG A 145 11.19 6.73 -7.93
C ARG A 145 10.23 6.49 -6.76
N LEU A 146 10.32 7.30 -5.70
CA LEU A 146 9.38 7.29 -4.58
C LEU A 146 8.78 8.70 -4.44
N LEU A 147 7.46 8.80 -4.46
CA LEU A 147 6.72 10.01 -4.13
C LEU A 147 6.00 9.76 -2.82
N VAL A 148 6.17 10.65 -1.84
CA VAL A 148 5.48 10.54 -0.54
C VAL A 148 4.70 11.83 -0.31
N ALA A 149 3.38 11.68 -0.15
CA ALA A 149 2.43 12.77 0.02
C ALA A 149 1.80 12.74 1.42
N PRO A 150 2.51 13.25 2.45
CA PRO A 150 1.99 13.25 3.80
C PRO A 150 0.94 14.34 4.02
N TRP A 151 0.08 14.18 5.02
CA TRP A 151 -0.79 15.26 5.48
C TRP A 151 0.01 16.41 6.07
N ARG A 152 -0.12 17.59 5.46
CA ARG A 152 0.52 18.84 5.89
C ARG A 152 0.13 19.17 7.32
N ARG A 153 1.13 19.43 8.16
CA ARG A 153 0.96 20.03 9.49
C ARG A 153 1.33 21.52 9.46
N PRO A 154 0.50 22.41 10.01
CA PRO A 154 0.82 23.83 10.14
C PRO A 154 2.18 24.04 10.83
N GLY A 155 2.96 25.01 10.34
CA GLY A 155 4.27 25.35 10.91
C GLY A 155 5.41 24.35 10.64
N LYS A 156 5.18 23.31 9.82
CA LYS A 156 6.24 22.36 9.42
C LYS A 156 6.78 22.67 8.03
N ASN A 157 8.11 22.67 7.92
CA ASN A 157 8.82 22.76 6.67
C ASN A 157 9.14 21.36 6.14
N TYR A 158 8.62 21.06 4.96
CA TYR A 158 8.89 19.81 4.25
C TYR A 158 9.99 20.06 3.21
N PRO A 159 10.93 19.12 3.03
CA PRO A 159 11.90 19.20 1.96
C PRO A 159 11.20 19.10 0.59
N PRO A 160 11.83 19.59 -0.49
CA PRO A 160 11.21 19.69 -1.81
C PRO A 160 10.85 18.34 -2.45
N TRP A 161 11.43 17.24 -1.96
CA TRP A 161 11.14 15.88 -2.41
C TRP A 161 10.01 15.19 -1.64
N LEU A 162 9.37 15.90 -0.69
CA LEU A 162 8.07 15.51 -0.12
C LEU A 162 6.97 16.36 -0.73
N HIS A 163 5.80 15.76 -0.89
CA HIS A 163 4.66 16.36 -1.59
C HIS A 163 3.46 16.54 -0.64
N PRO A 164 3.58 17.36 0.43
CA PRO A 164 2.57 17.43 1.46
C PRO A 164 1.23 17.96 0.94
N ILE A 165 0.16 17.23 1.23
CA ILE A 165 -1.23 17.52 0.84
C ILE A 165 -2.03 18.06 2.02
N SER A 166 -3.11 18.78 1.78
CA SER A 166 -4.01 19.27 2.83
C SER A 166 -5.45 18.81 2.62
N ALA A 167 -6.22 18.76 3.70
CA ALA A 167 -7.63 18.35 3.64
C ALA A 167 -8.46 19.08 2.56
N PRO A 168 -8.33 20.41 2.34
CA PRO A 168 -9.12 21.08 1.31
C PRO A 168 -8.64 20.85 -0.13
N ASP A 169 -7.36 20.51 -0.36
CA ASP A 169 -6.75 20.52 -1.71
C ASP A 169 -6.26 19.15 -2.20
N TRP A 170 -6.33 18.11 -1.36
CA TRP A 170 -5.75 16.80 -1.70
C TRP A 170 -6.30 16.24 -3.02
N ARG A 171 -7.57 16.44 -3.35
CA ARG A 171 -8.14 15.97 -4.64
C ARG A 171 -7.48 16.64 -5.84
N GLY A 172 -7.22 17.95 -5.76
CA GLY A 172 -6.51 18.68 -6.80
C GLY A 172 -5.07 18.19 -6.96
N ALA A 173 -4.38 17.98 -5.84
CA ALA A 173 -3.04 17.39 -5.84
C ALA A 173 -3.04 15.94 -6.38
N PHE A 174 -4.07 15.15 -6.09
CA PHE A 174 -4.22 13.79 -6.59
C PHE A 174 -4.42 13.77 -8.11
N ILE A 175 -5.24 14.67 -8.66
CA ILE A 175 -5.41 14.85 -10.11
C ILE A 175 -4.06 15.15 -10.77
N GLN A 176 -3.27 16.06 -10.18
CA GLN A 176 -1.93 16.38 -10.69
C GLN A 176 -0.97 15.19 -10.60
N LEU A 177 -1.01 14.41 -9.52
CA LEU A 177 -0.23 13.18 -9.40
C LEU A 177 -0.57 12.23 -10.56
N VAL A 178 -1.85 11.93 -10.77
CA VAL A 178 -2.31 11.00 -11.82
C VAL A 178 -1.90 11.48 -13.22
N GLN A 179 -1.94 12.79 -13.48
CA GLN A 179 -1.49 13.37 -14.76
C GLN A 179 0.02 13.30 -14.99
N THR A 180 0.82 13.15 -13.92
CA THR A 180 2.29 13.16 -13.96
C THR A 180 2.91 11.79 -13.71
N LEU A 181 2.08 10.74 -13.58
CA LEU A 181 2.55 9.36 -13.46
C LEU A 181 3.46 8.99 -14.64
N LYS A 182 4.58 8.34 -14.35
CA LYS A 182 5.58 7.90 -15.35
C LYS A 182 5.15 6.66 -16.16
N THR A 183 3.94 6.16 -15.94
CA THR A 183 3.46 4.86 -16.41
C THR A 183 1.96 4.89 -16.62
N SER A 184 1.48 4.15 -17.62
CA SER A 184 0.05 3.95 -17.90
C SER A 184 -0.55 2.73 -17.20
N ALA A 185 0.28 1.95 -16.50
CA ALA A 185 -0.07 0.76 -15.73
C ALA A 185 0.20 1.00 -14.24
N ILE A 186 -0.82 0.87 -13.40
CA ILE A 186 -0.72 1.09 -11.95
C ILE A 186 -1.25 -0.12 -11.18
N TYR A 187 -0.49 -0.55 -10.19
CA TYR A 187 -0.93 -1.45 -9.12
C TYR A 187 -1.37 -0.60 -7.93
N VAL A 188 -2.56 -0.86 -7.38
CA VAL A 188 -3.11 -0.08 -6.26
C VAL A 188 -3.07 -0.92 -4.99
N THR A 189 -2.41 -0.46 -3.95
CA THR A 189 -2.48 -1.08 -2.62
C THR A 189 -3.21 -0.16 -1.65
N VAL A 190 -4.02 -0.73 -0.77
CA VAL A 190 -4.78 -0.02 0.25
C VAL A 190 -4.56 -0.72 1.60
N ASP A 191 -3.84 -0.05 2.48
CA ASP A 191 -3.93 -0.35 3.91
C ASP A 191 -5.14 0.41 4.48
N LEU A 192 -6.07 -0.30 5.11
CA LEU A 192 -7.27 0.31 5.69
C LEU A 192 -6.94 1.32 6.78
N ASP A 193 -5.74 1.30 7.36
CA ASP A 193 -5.31 2.34 8.30
C ASP A 193 -5.26 3.73 7.67
N CYS A 194 -5.30 3.89 6.33
CA CYS A 194 -5.38 5.21 5.70
C CYS A 194 -6.73 5.93 5.97
N LEU A 195 -7.75 5.18 6.37
CA LEU A 195 -9.07 5.67 6.74
C LEU A 195 -9.07 6.24 8.16
N GLY A 196 -9.94 7.22 8.39
CA GLY A 196 -10.17 7.75 9.74
C GLY A 196 -10.81 6.72 10.68
N GLU A 197 -10.63 6.92 11.99
CA GLU A 197 -11.10 6.02 13.08
C GLU A 197 -12.61 5.72 13.05
N GLN A 198 -13.41 6.59 12.41
CA GLN A 198 -14.87 6.41 12.29
C GLN A 198 -15.27 5.45 11.16
N GLU A 199 -14.35 5.14 10.24
CA GLU A 199 -14.59 4.37 9.02
C GLU A 199 -13.97 2.97 9.08
N ALA A 200 -12.87 2.79 9.81
CA ALA A 200 -12.22 1.51 9.99
C ALA A 200 -11.59 1.37 11.38
N VAL A 201 -11.84 0.22 12.02
CA VAL A 201 -11.07 -0.24 13.18
C VAL A 201 -9.86 -0.97 12.64
N THR A 202 -8.66 -0.52 13.01
CA THR A 202 -7.41 -1.11 12.51
C THR A 202 -6.46 -1.41 13.67
N ASN A 203 -5.41 -2.18 13.39
CA ASN A 203 -4.35 -2.49 14.36
C ASN A 203 -3.23 -1.42 14.40
N TRP A 204 -3.36 -0.33 13.62
CA TRP A 204 -2.40 0.77 13.52
C TRP A 204 -3.07 2.14 13.73
N GLU A 205 -2.29 3.24 13.72
CA GLU A 205 -2.87 4.59 13.78
C GLU A 205 -3.67 4.85 12.51
N ASN A 206 -4.93 5.25 12.67
CA ASN A 206 -5.78 5.65 11.55
C ASN A 206 -5.31 6.95 10.87
N GLY A 207 -5.60 7.04 9.59
CA GLY A 207 -5.33 8.15 8.72
C GLY A 207 -6.46 9.17 8.73
N ARG A 208 -6.70 9.78 7.57
CA ARG A 208 -7.62 10.92 7.47
C ARG A 208 -8.59 10.85 6.30
N PHE A 209 -8.49 9.82 5.46
CA PHE A 209 -9.46 9.67 4.38
C PHE A 209 -10.79 9.19 4.95
N GLY A 210 -11.90 9.70 4.40
CA GLY A 210 -13.18 9.01 4.49
C GLY A 210 -13.24 7.87 3.47
N LEU A 211 -14.16 6.93 3.65
CA LEU A 211 -14.35 5.84 2.67
C LEU A 211 -14.73 6.40 1.30
N SER A 212 -15.57 7.44 1.28
CA SER A 212 -15.97 8.14 0.05
C SER A 212 -14.80 8.79 -0.69
N ASP A 213 -13.74 9.19 0.02
CA ASP A 213 -12.53 9.76 -0.57
C ASP A 213 -11.73 8.71 -1.33
N LEU A 214 -11.51 7.54 -0.73
CA LEU A 214 -10.83 6.42 -1.38
C LEU A 214 -11.60 5.93 -2.62
N VAL A 215 -12.92 5.76 -2.49
CA VAL A 215 -13.78 5.36 -3.61
C VAL A 215 -13.70 6.36 -4.75
N TRP A 216 -13.74 7.66 -4.44
CA TRP A 216 -13.57 8.71 -5.45
C TRP A 216 -12.19 8.64 -6.12
N ALA A 217 -11.12 8.51 -5.34
CA ALA A 217 -9.75 8.51 -5.86
C ALA A 217 -9.48 7.31 -6.78
N ILE A 218 -9.89 6.11 -6.36
CA ILE A 218 -9.74 4.88 -7.16
C ILE A 218 -10.61 4.93 -8.42
N SER A 219 -11.84 5.47 -8.32
CA SER A 219 -12.72 5.65 -9.48
C SER A 219 -12.12 6.61 -10.50
N PHE A 220 -11.62 7.77 -10.05
CA PHE A 220 -10.93 8.75 -10.89
C PHE A 220 -9.68 8.13 -11.54
N LEU A 221 -8.87 7.41 -10.77
CA LEU A 221 -7.66 6.74 -11.27
C LEU A 221 -7.99 5.76 -12.40
N ARG A 222 -9.01 4.92 -12.21
CA ARG A 222 -9.46 3.92 -13.19
C ARG A 222 -9.86 4.53 -14.54
N GLU A 223 -10.34 5.78 -14.56
CA GLU A 223 -10.67 6.49 -15.80
C GLU A 223 -9.44 6.98 -16.57
N LYS A 224 -8.27 7.09 -15.93
CA LYS A 224 -7.07 7.71 -16.49
C LYS A 224 -5.95 6.73 -16.78
N VAL A 225 -5.83 5.67 -15.99
CA VAL A 225 -4.76 4.68 -16.10
C VAL A 225 -5.31 3.26 -16.02
N ARG A 226 -4.57 2.31 -16.58
CA ARG A 226 -4.92 0.90 -16.48
C ARG A 226 -4.49 0.35 -15.12
N ILE A 227 -5.45 -0.10 -14.33
CA ILE A 227 -5.18 -0.80 -13.07
C ILE A 227 -4.81 -2.26 -13.42
N VAL A 228 -3.56 -2.64 -13.19
CA VAL A 228 -3.04 -4.00 -13.50
C VAL A 228 -3.34 -5.00 -12.39
N GLY A 229 -3.64 -4.50 -11.20
CA GLY A 229 -4.00 -5.27 -10.04
C GLY A 229 -4.06 -4.39 -8.80
N GLY A 230 -4.29 -5.01 -7.67
CA GLY A 230 -4.22 -4.36 -6.39
C GLY A 230 -4.37 -5.31 -5.22
N ASP A 231 -4.07 -4.81 -4.03
CA ASP A 231 -4.37 -5.52 -2.80
C ASP A 231 -4.96 -4.61 -1.73
N LEU A 232 -5.60 -5.25 -0.77
CA LEU A 232 -6.25 -4.60 0.36
C LEU A 232 -5.96 -5.41 1.63
N CYS A 233 -5.49 -4.72 2.67
CA CYS A 233 -5.19 -5.25 4.01
C CYS A 233 -5.67 -4.28 5.10
N GLY A 234 -5.56 -4.67 6.37
CA GLY A 234 -5.83 -3.76 7.49
C GLY A 234 -7.21 -3.91 8.16
N ALA A 235 -7.91 -5.02 7.91
CA ALA A 235 -9.10 -5.38 8.70
C ALA A 235 -8.76 -5.90 10.10
#